data_AF-J1I1W0-F1
#
_entry.id   AF-J1I1W0-F1
#
_cell.length_a   1.000
_cell.length_b   1.000
_cell.length_c   1.000
_cell.angle_alpha   90.00
_cell.angle_beta   90.00
_cell.angle_gamma   90.00
#
_symmetry.space_group_name_H-M   'P 1'
#
loop_
_entity.id
_entity.type
_entity.pdbx_description
1 polymer ?
#
loop_
_entity_poly.entity_id
_entity_poly.type
_entity_poly.pdbx_seq_one_letter_code
_entity_poly.pdbx_strand_id
1 'polypeptide(L)'
;MFKIIAREFIWLIVALIVSLPMAVVFLWFFGYTREVVNMSEIERNWVFWMYLIGYFTSFLGIYIMRFIALSIKTLTQPEAEEEEE
;
A
#
# COMPACT_ATOMS: atom_id res chain seq x y z
N MET A 1 12.99 17.35 12.62
CA MET A 1 13.37 16.01 12.10
C MET A 1 12.66 14.86 12.82
N PHE A 2 12.84 14.66 14.13
CA PHE A 2 12.21 13.53 14.85
C PHE A 2 10.69 13.40 14.67
N LYS A 3 9.95 14.52 14.71
CA LYS A 3 8.49 14.53 14.48
C LYS A 3 8.09 14.04 13.07
N ILE A 4 8.90 14.34 12.05
CA ILE A 4 8.66 13.92 10.68
C ILE A 4 8.92 12.41 10.55
N ILE A 5 10.02 11.93 11.14
CA ILE A 5 10.37 10.50 11.15
C ILE A 5 9.31 9.68 11.90
N ALA A 6 8.86 10.14 13.06
CA ALA A 6 7.80 9.46 13.83
C ALA A 6 6.48 9.39 13.04
N ARG A 7 6.12 10.47 12.34
CA ARG A 7 4.94 10.49 11.47
C ARG A 7 5.07 9.50 10.31
N GLU A 8 6.25 9.41 9.70
CA GLU A 8 6.52 8.49 8.60
C GLU A 8 6.48 7.03 9.05
N PHE A 9 6.99 6.76 10.25
CA PHE A 9 6.95 5.43 10.87
C PHE A 9 5.51 4.98 11.16
N ILE A 10 4.64 5.87 11.63
CA ILE A 10 3.21 5.56 11.80
C ILE A 10 2.58 5.22 10.45
N TRP A 11 2.87 6.00 9.40
CA TRP A 11 2.38 5.72 8.05
C TRP A 11 2.87 4.38 7.50
N LEU A 12 4.10 3.99 7.83
CA LEU A 12 4.65 2.69 7.48
C LEU A 12 3.84 1.56 8.10
N ILE A 13 3.55 1.65 9.40
CA ILE A 13 2.73 0.66 10.11
C ILE A 13 1.32 0.60 9.51
N VAL A 14 0.70 1.75 9.26
CA VAL A 14 -0.64 1.81 8.64
C VAL A 14 -0.62 1.15 7.26
N ALA A 15 0.38 1.45 6.43
CA ALA A 15 0.51 0.84 5.11
C ALA A 15 0.69 -0.68 5.18
N LEU A 16 1.48 -1.21 6.13
CA LEU A 16 1.64 -2.65 6.36
C LEU A 16 0.32 -3.32 6.77
N ILE A 17 -0.46 -2.69 7.66
CA ILE A 17 -1.74 -3.23 8.11
C ILE A 17 -2.75 -3.23 6.96
N VAL A 18 -2.82 -2.15 6.18
CA VAL A 18 -3.74 -2.00 5.04
C VAL A 18 -3.33 -2.89 3.86
N SER A 19 -2.05 -3.21 3.69
CA SER A 19 -1.62 -4.11 2.62
C SER A 19 -2.03 -5.56 2.84
N LEU A 20 -2.30 -5.99 4.07
CA LEU A 20 -2.79 -7.35 4.38
C LEU A 20 -4.13 -7.69 3.68
N PRO A 21 -5.22 -6.90 3.86
CA PRO A 21 -6.46 -7.13 3.13
C PRO A 21 -6.31 -6.82 1.63
N MET A 22 -5.47 -5.86 1.24
CA MET A 22 -5.23 -5.59 -0.19
C MET A 22 -4.56 -6.76 -0.91
N ALA A 23 -3.71 -7.53 -0.25
CA ALA A 23 -3.13 -8.75 -0.81
C ALA A 23 -4.20 -9.82 -1.09
N VAL A 24 -5.27 -9.89 -0.28
CA VAL A 24 -6.42 -10.76 -0.56
C VAL A 24 -7.19 -10.27 -1.78
N VAL A 25 -7.41 -8.96 -1.90
CA VAL A 25 -7.99 -8.34 -3.09
C VAL A 25 -7.14 -8.63 -4.33
N PHE A 26 -5.82 -8.57 -4.20
CA PHE A 26 -4.87 -8.94 -5.26
C PHE A 26 -5.07 -10.40 -5.68
N LEU A 27 -5.09 -11.35 -4.75
CA LEU A 27 -5.37 -12.76 -5.07
C LEU A 27 -6.74 -12.95 -5.74
N TRP A 28 -7.73 -12.17 -5.35
CA TRP A 28 -9.06 -12.19 -5.96
C TRP A 28 -9.02 -11.74 -7.42
N PHE A 29 -8.25 -10.72 -7.78
CA PHE A 29 -8.04 -10.31 -9.18
C PHE A 29 -7.45 -11.42 -10.05
N PHE A 30 -6.59 -12.26 -9.49
CA PHE A 30 -5.98 -13.38 -10.20
C PHE A 30 -6.78 -14.69 -10.07
N GLY A 31 -7.96 -14.67 -9.45
CA GLY A 31 -8.86 -15.82 -9.37
C GLY A 31 -8.48 -16.89 -8.32
N TYR A 32 -7.46 -16.67 -7.50
CA TYR A 32 -6.96 -17.66 -6.53
C TYR A 32 -7.81 -17.84 -5.28
N THR A 33 -8.95 -17.15 -5.17
CA THR A 33 -9.84 -17.19 -3.99
C THR A 33 -10.99 -18.19 -4.10
N ARG A 34 -11.22 -18.83 -5.26
CA ARG A 34 -12.44 -19.63 -5.52
C ARG A 34 -12.32 -21.15 -5.32
N GLU A 35 -11.12 -21.73 -5.27
CA GLU A 35 -10.93 -23.21 -5.33
C GLU A 35 -10.11 -23.81 -4.17
N VAL A 36 -10.26 -23.27 -2.95
CA VAL A 36 -9.34 -23.56 -1.83
C VAL A 36 -9.66 -24.86 -1.06
N VAL A 37 -10.70 -25.61 -1.44
CA VAL A 37 -11.24 -26.70 -0.60
C VAL A 37 -10.40 -27.99 -0.66
N ASN A 38 -9.47 -28.15 -1.61
CA ASN A 38 -8.53 -29.30 -1.67
C ASN A 38 -7.27 -28.97 -2.48
N MET A 39 -6.53 -27.92 -2.09
CA MET A 39 -5.25 -27.60 -2.73
C MET A 39 -4.16 -28.59 -2.29
N SER A 40 -3.36 -29.06 -3.25
CA SER A 40 -2.12 -29.77 -2.97
C SER A 40 -1.12 -28.86 -2.23
N GLU A 41 -0.12 -29.44 -1.55
CA GLU A 41 0.91 -28.65 -0.85
C GLU A 41 1.65 -27.67 -1.78
N ILE A 42 1.86 -28.06 -3.04
CA ILE A 42 2.52 -27.25 -4.06
C ILE A 42 1.68 -26.02 -4.40
N GLU A 43 0.38 -26.20 -4.66
CA GLU A 43 -0.55 -25.11 -4.98
C GLU A 43 -0.71 -24.15 -3.80
N ARG A 44 -0.83 -24.70 -2.58
CA ARG A 44 -0.91 -23.89 -1.36
C ARG A 44 0.34 -23.02 -1.18
N ASN A 45 1.53 -23.57 -1.42
CA ASN A 45 2.78 -22.80 -1.35
C ASN A 45 2.81 -21.71 -2.42
N TRP A 46 2.34 -22.02 -3.64
CA TRP A 46 2.29 -21.07 -4.74
C TRP A 46 1.34 -19.89 -4.47
N VAL A 47 0.15 -20.17 -3.94
CA VAL A 47 -0.82 -19.15 -3.51
C VAL A 47 -0.24 -18.28 -2.39
N PHE A 48 0.50 -18.86 -1.44
CA PHE A 48 1.19 -18.10 -0.41
C PHE A 48 2.25 -17.15 -0.98
N TRP A 49 3.07 -17.61 -1.94
CA TRP A 49 4.03 -16.72 -2.61
C TRP A 49 3.33 -15.60 -3.39
N MET A 50 2.24 -15.90 -4.08
CA MET A 50 1.41 -14.90 -4.75
C MET A 50 0.79 -13.90 -3.77
N TYR A 51 0.33 -14.37 -2.61
CA TYR A 51 -0.16 -13.50 -1.54
C TYR A 51 0.94 -12.54 -1.09
N LEU A 52 2.15 -13.06 -0.85
CA LEU A 52 3.28 -12.28 -0.38
C LEU A 52 3.72 -11.23 -1.42
N ILE A 53 3.73 -11.59 -2.70
CA ILE A 53 3.97 -10.65 -3.80
C ILE A 53 2.89 -9.57 -3.81
N GLY A 54 1.61 -9.97 -3.78
CA GLY A 54 0.47 -9.04 -3.76
C GLY A 54 0.51 -8.09 -2.57
N TYR A 55 0.95 -8.57 -1.41
CA TYR A 55 1.18 -7.78 -0.20
C TYR A 55 2.23 -6.69 -0.42
N PHE A 56 3.43 -7.06 -0.90
CA PHE A 56 4.49 -6.09 -1.16
C PHE A 56 4.14 -5.12 -2.29
N THR A 57 3.48 -5.58 -3.35
CA THR A 57 2.97 -4.73 -4.44
C THR A 57 1.94 -3.74 -3.91
N SER A 58 1.02 -4.17 -3.05
CA SER A 58 0.01 -3.30 -2.43
C SER A 58 0.65 -2.26 -1.51
N PHE A 59 1.61 -2.68 -0.70
CA PHE A 59 2.39 -1.79 0.18
C PHE A 59 3.11 -0.71 -0.62
N LEU A 60 3.83 -1.08 -1.70
CA LEU A 60 4.48 -0.13 -2.59
C LEU A 60 3.48 0.81 -3.27
N GLY A 61 2.34 0.27 -3.73
CA GLY A 61 1.26 1.06 -4.34
C GLY A 61 0.71 2.14 -3.42
N ILE A 62 0.50 1.83 -2.13
CA ILE A 62 0.03 2.80 -1.12
C ILE A 62 1.03 3.97 -1.00
N TYR A 63 2.33 3.67 -0.97
CA TYR A 63 3.37 4.69 -0.88
C TYR A 63 3.48 5.55 -2.13
N ILE A 64 3.37 4.94 -3.32
CA ILE A 64 3.34 5.67 -4.60
C ILE A 64 2.14 6.62 -4.63
N MET A 65 0.94 6.13 -4.29
CA MET A 65 -0.27 6.96 -4.23
C MET A 65 -0.14 8.12 -3.25
N ARG A 66 0.50 7.88 -2.10
CA ARG A 66 0.78 8.92 -1.12
C ARG A 66 1.77 9.95 -1.66
N PHE A 67 2.82 9.53 -2.36
CA PHE A 67 3.76 10.44 -3.00
C PHE A 67 3.06 11.32 -4.04
N ILE A 68 2.20 10.74 -4.87
CA ILE A 68 1.38 11.47 -5.84
C ILE A 68 0.48 12.49 -5.14
N ALA A 69 -0.22 12.09 -4.07
CA ALA A 69 -1.08 13.00 -3.31
C ALA A 69 -0.30 14.18 -2.70
N LEU A 70 0.94 13.95 -2.23
CA LEU A 70 1.83 15.01 -1.77
C LEU A 70 2.24 15.94 -2.92
N SER A 71 2.61 15.39 -4.08
CA SER A 71 2.95 16.18 -5.26
C SER A 71 1.78 17.05 -5.71
N ILE A 72 0.57 16.50 -5.78
CA ILE A 72 -0.63 17.26 -6.12
C ILE A 72 -0.85 18.38 -5.10
N LYS A 73 -0.77 18.07 -3.80
CA LYS A 73 -0.94 19.08 -2.75
C LYS A 73 0.07 20.22 -2.89
N THR A 74 1.32 19.93 -3.18
CA THR A 74 2.37 20.95 -3.38
C THR A 74 2.07 21.82 -4.62
N LEU A 75 1.57 21.22 -5.70
CA LEU A 75 1.30 21.94 -6.96
C LEU A 75 -0.03 22.72 -6.94
N THR A 76 -0.98 22.33 -6.09
CA THR A 76 -2.31 22.97 -5.98
C THR A 76 -2.44 23.88 -4.76
N GLN A 77 -1.37 24.07 -3.98
CA GLN A 77 -1.36 25.10 -2.94
C GLN A 77 -1.42 26.47 -3.64
N PRO A 78 -2.47 27.28 -3.42
CA PRO A 78 -2.45 28.67 -3.86
C PRO A 78 -1.26 29.34 -3.18
N GLU A 79 -0.51 30.16 -3.93
CA GLU A 79 0.53 31.02 -3.36
C GLU A 79 -0.08 31.67 -2.11
N ALA A 80 0.48 31.35 -0.94
CA ALA A 80 0.21 32.15 0.23
C ALA A 80 0.61 33.56 -0.18
N GLU A 81 -0.36 34.47 -0.18
CA GLU A 81 -0.13 35.90 -0.35
C GLU A 81 1.14 36.24 0.43
N GLU A 82 2.12 36.79 -0.28
CA GLU A 82 3.18 37.55 0.33
C GLU A 82 2.45 38.59 1.19
N GLU A 83 2.33 38.33 2.50
CA GLU A 83 2.01 39.37 3.46
C GLU A 83 3.21 40.33 3.40
N GLU A 84 3.08 41.30 2.49
CA GLU A 84 3.84 42.54 2.45
C GLU A 84 3.74 43.20 3.84
N GLU A 85 4.92 43.62 4.32
CA GLU A 85 5.23 44.52 5.45
C GLU A 85 5.31 43.97 6.89
#